data_AF-A0A521HHP0-F1
#
_entry.id   AF-A0A521HHP0-F1
#
_cell.length_a   1.000
_cell.length_b   1.000
_cell.length_c   1.000
_cell.angle_alpha   90.00
_cell.angle_beta   90.00
_cell.angle_gamma   90.00
#
_symmetry.space_group_name_H-M   'P 1'
#
loop_
_entity.id
_entity.type
_entity.pdbx_description
1 polymer ?
#
loop_
_entity_poly.entity_id
_entity_poly.type
_entity_poly.pdbx_seq_one_letter_code
_entity_poly.pdbx_strand_id
1 'polypeptide(L)'
;MKKAYSDIKKDFKLPEQADATPEKQPFSVPDYYFEDLSKQITSKIELISGLDTGTIDSTFSVPENYFENLPHQINQGIRSSGRRNLWKEWLSVILKPELSLALVSLLVLIWFTFKSREAQYVVIPQSNFSIEEFNASDYIQYLDEYSIIEVLASQEEIAGSNNGTDAYIQYLIDNNIDISQLEYTL
;
A
#
# COMPACT_ATOMS: atom_id res chain seq x y z
N MET A 1 -2.74 -1.77 -59.52
CA MET A 1 -2.78 -1.65 -58.04
C MET A 1 -4.09 -2.14 -57.40
N LYS A 2 -4.94 -2.95 -58.06
CA LYS A 2 -6.16 -3.53 -57.44
C LYS A 2 -6.00 -4.98 -56.94
N LYS A 3 -4.87 -5.64 -57.24
CA LYS A 3 -4.66 -7.06 -56.90
C LYS A 3 -4.13 -7.26 -55.47
N ALA A 4 -3.33 -6.32 -54.95
CA ALA A 4 -2.76 -6.43 -53.60
C ALA A 4 -3.77 -6.18 -52.47
N TYR A 5 -4.84 -5.41 -52.71
CA TYR A 5 -5.87 -5.14 -51.69
C TYR A 5 -6.84 -6.31 -51.46
N SER A 6 -6.88 -7.29 -52.38
CA SER A 6 -7.77 -8.45 -52.26
C SER A 6 -7.19 -9.52 -51.33
N ASP A 7 -5.86 -9.61 -51.26
CA ASP A 7 -5.18 -10.70 -50.55
C ASP A 7 -5.02 -10.40 -49.05
N ILE A 8 -4.91 -9.13 -48.65
CA ILE A 8 -4.80 -8.73 -47.23
C ILE A 8 -6.08 -9.04 -46.44
N LYS A 9 -7.24 -9.09 -47.10
CA LYS A 9 -8.53 -9.39 -46.43
C LYS A 9 -8.76 -10.88 -46.17
N LYS A 10 -7.97 -11.79 -46.76
CA LYS A 10 -8.16 -13.24 -46.57
C LYS A 10 -7.46 -13.78 -45.31
N ASP A 11 -6.37 -13.15 -44.90
CA ASP A 11 -5.54 -13.68 -43.81
C ASP A 11 -5.66 -12.88 -42.49
N PHE A 12 -6.37 -11.74 -42.50
CA PHE A 12 -6.73 -11.05 -41.27
C PHE A 12 -8.01 -11.65 -40.67
N LYS A 13 -7.87 -12.84 -40.07
CA LYS A 13 -8.81 -13.31 -39.07
C LYS A 13 -8.63 -12.36 -37.87
N LEU A 14 -9.59 -11.46 -37.64
CA LEU A 14 -9.71 -10.81 -36.33
C LEU A 14 -9.62 -11.95 -35.30
N PRO A 15 -8.89 -11.79 -34.17
CA PRO A 15 -9.04 -12.72 -33.07
C PRO A 15 -10.53 -12.80 -32.80
N GLU A 16 -11.05 -13.96 -33.15
CA GLU A 16 -12.37 -14.45 -32.85
C GLU A 16 -12.61 -13.99 -31.43
N GLN A 17 -13.49 -12.99 -31.30
CA GLN A 17 -13.88 -12.37 -30.05
C GLN A 17 -13.89 -13.47 -29.01
N ALA A 18 -13.02 -13.33 -28.01
CA ALA A 18 -12.78 -14.23 -26.90
C ALA A 18 -13.73 -15.42 -26.96
N ASP A 19 -13.20 -16.56 -27.41
CA ASP A 19 -13.81 -17.89 -27.33
C ASP A 19 -14.86 -17.90 -26.22
N ALA A 20 -16.13 -17.71 -26.62
CA ALA A 20 -17.27 -17.73 -25.72
C ALA A 20 -17.54 -19.19 -25.36
N THR A 21 -16.52 -19.85 -24.82
CA THR A 21 -16.72 -20.90 -23.85
C THR A 21 -17.65 -20.32 -22.80
N PRO A 22 -18.73 -21.03 -22.41
CA PRO A 22 -19.52 -20.66 -21.25
C PRO A 22 -18.68 -20.98 -20.02
N GLU A 23 -17.53 -20.31 -19.87
CA GLU A 23 -16.93 -20.10 -18.57
C GLU A 23 -18.01 -19.39 -17.77
N LYS A 24 -18.68 -20.17 -16.91
CA LYS A 24 -19.68 -19.68 -15.97
C LYS A 24 -19.21 -18.33 -15.48
N GLN A 25 -19.90 -17.26 -15.89
CA GLN A 25 -19.71 -15.96 -15.29
C GLN A 25 -19.84 -16.18 -13.79
N PRO A 26 -18.74 -16.09 -13.00
CA PRO A 26 -18.77 -16.52 -11.62
C PRO A 26 -19.72 -15.64 -10.78
N PHE A 27 -20.15 -14.52 -11.35
CA PHE A 27 -21.10 -13.58 -10.80
C PHE A 27 -22.21 -13.37 -11.82
N SER A 28 -23.38 -13.95 -11.55
CA SER A 28 -24.62 -13.64 -12.23
C SER A 28 -25.59 -13.10 -11.18
N VAL A 29 -26.16 -11.93 -11.44
CA VAL A 29 -27.15 -11.33 -10.55
C VAL A 29 -28.52 -11.97 -10.81
N PRO A 30 -29.34 -12.18 -9.77
CA PRO A 30 -30.70 -12.68 -9.95
C PRO A 30 -31.54 -11.76 -10.85
N ASP A 31 -32.54 -12.34 -11.49
CA ASP A 31 -33.55 -11.56 -12.23
C ASP A 31 -34.18 -10.51 -11.31
N TYR A 32 -34.40 -9.30 -11.83
CA TYR A 32 -34.95 -8.16 -11.11
C TYR A 32 -34.11 -7.62 -9.95
N TYR A 33 -32.84 -8.03 -9.80
CA TYR A 33 -31.95 -7.54 -8.73
C TYR A 33 -31.91 -6.01 -8.66
N PHE A 34 -31.63 -5.32 -9.77
CA PHE A 34 -31.52 -3.86 -9.78
C PHE A 34 -32.87 -3.14 -9.62
N GLU A 35 -33.95 -3.75 -10.14
CA GLU A 35 -35.33 -3.24 -10.01
C GLU A 35 -35.81 -3.27 -8.55
N ASP A 36 -35.45 -4.33 -7.83
CA ASP A 36 -35.81 -4.47 -6.42
C ASP A 36 -34.80 -3.76 -5.49
N LEU A 37 -33.53 -3.66 -5.89
CA LEU A 37 -32.49 -2.97 -5.13
C LEU A 37 -32.89 -1.53 -4.80
N SER A 38 -33.44 -0.81 -5.77
CA SER A 38 -33.90 0.57 -5.55
C SER A 38 -34.97 0.64 -4.46
N LYS A 39 -35.96 -0.27 -4.51
CA LYS A 39 -37.03 -0.35 -3.49
C LYS A 39 -36.50 -0.74 -2.12
N GLN A 40 -35.57 -1.69 -2.08
CA GLN A 40 -34.91 -2.12 -0.85
C GLN A 40 -34.08 -1.00 -0.22
N ILE A 41 -33.36 -0.21 -1.01
CA ILE A 41 -32.58 0.94 -0.52
C ILE A 41 -33.53 1.99 0.05
N THR A 42 -34.58 2.38 -0.67
CA THR A 42 -35.56 3.37 -0.20
C THR A 42 -36.25 2.91 1.08
N SER A 43 -36.71 1.65 1.14
CA SER A 43 -37.32 1.09 2.34
C SER A 43 -36.35 1.05 3.53
N LYS A 44 -35.06 0.74 3.30
CA LYS A 44 -34.05 0.80 4.37
C LYS A 44 -33.80 2.22 4.85
N ILE A 45 -33.79 3.20 3.96
CA ILE A 45 -33.63 4.62 4.32
C ILE A 45 -34.82 5.08 5.17
N GLU A 46 -36.05 4.73 4.80
CA GLU A 46 -37.27 5.05 5.57
C GLU A 46 -37.29 4.40 6.96
N LEU A 47 -36.70 3.21 7.11
CA LEU A 47 -36.57 2.53 8.40
C LEU A 47 -35.48 3.15 9.30
N ILE A 48 -34.51 3.88 8.74
CA ILE A 48 -33.52 4.61 9.52
C ILE A 48 -34.20 5.86 10.09
N SER A 49 -34.80 5.69 11.27
CA SER A 49 -35.39 6.77 12.04
C SER A 49 -34.33 7.84 12.36
N GLY A 50 -34.59 9.10 11.99
CA GLY A 50 -33.75 10.24 12.35
C GLY A 50 -32.87 10.84 11.24
N LEU A 51 -32.95 10.32 10.01
CA LEU A 51 -32.27 10.95 8.85
C LEU A 51 -32.83 12.35 8.56
N ASP A 52 -34.15 12.49 8.58
CA ASP A 52 -34.87 13.72 8.21
C ASP A 52 -34.74 14.83 9.26
N THR A 53 -34.51 14.44 10.52
CA THR A 53 -34.42 15.34 11.66
C THR A 53 -32.98 15.69 12.01
N GLY A 54 -31.98 15.10 11.32
CA GLY A 54 -30.56 15.25 11.66
C GLY A 54 -30.19 14.69 13.04
N THR A 55 -31.13 14.02 13.72
CA THR A 55 -30.95 13.41 15.03
C THR A 55 -30.60 11.94 14.85
N ILE A 56 -29.62 11.64 13.99
CA ILE A 56 -28.96 10.33 14.01
C ILE A 56 -28.31 10.28 15.38
N ASP A 57 -28.95 9.53 16.28
CA ASP A 57 -28.58 9.46 17.68
C ASP A 57 -27.17 8.88 17.76
N SER A 58 -26.19 9.78 17.82
CA SER A 58 -24.81 9.64 18.32
C SER A 58 -24.11 8.28 18.11
N THR A 59 -24.42 7.54 17.05
CA THR A 59 -23.85 6.21 16.79
C THR A 59 -22.36 6.31 16.44
N PHE A 60 -21.90 7.51 16.07
CA PHE A 60 -20.50 7.85 15.83
C PHE A 60 -19.90 8.79 16.88
N SER A 61 -20.58 9.01 18.01
CA SER A 61 -20.03 9.87 19.07
C SER A 61 -19.06 9.06 19.93
N VAL A 62 -17.84 9.58 20.09
CA VAL A 62 -16.87 9.03 21.02
C VAL A 62 -17.21 9.46 22.45
N PRO A 63 -16.98 8.61 23.47
CA PRO A 63 -17.14 8.99 24.86
C PRO A 63 -16.32 10.22 25.24
N GLU A 64 -16.79 10.98 26.22
CA GLU A 64 -16.05 12.09 26.80
C GLU A 64 -14.68 11.63 27.29
N ASN A 65 -13.63 12.39 26.96
CA ASN A 65 -12.23 12.10 27.30
C ASN A 65 -11.64 10.84 26.63
N TYR A 66 -12.20 10.34 25.52
CA TYR A 66 -11.65 9.18 24.79
C TYR A 66 -10.21 9.42 24.35
N PHE A 67 -9.94 10.55 23.69
CA PHE A 67 -8.62 10.85 23.12
C PHE A 67 -7.59 11.22 24.20
N GLU A 68 -8.05 11.77 25.32
CA GLU A 68 -7.27 12.17 26.49
C GLU A 68 -6.77 10.94 27.25
N ASN A 69 -7.59 9.89 27.32
CA ASN A 69 -7.26 8.64 27.99
C ASN A 69 -6.57 7.61 27.07
N LEU A 70 -6.70 7.73 25.76
CA LEU A 70 -6.14 6.80 24.77
C LEU A 70 -4.61 6.64 24.90
N PRO A 71 -3.79 7.69 25.04
CA PRO A 71 -2.36 7.55 25.29
C PRO A 71 -2.05 6.75 26.56
N HIS A 72 -2.87 6.93 27.61
CA HIS A 72 -2.66 6.22 28.86
C HIS A 72 -2.97 4.73 28.72
N GLN A 73 -4.05 4.38 28.02
CA GLN A 73 -4.43 2.99 27.72
C GLN A 73 -3.39 2.28 26.84
N ILE A 74 -2.91 2.93 25.78
CA ILE A 74 -1.85 2.39 24.91
C ILE A 74 -0.57 2.15 25.71
N ASN A 75 -0.14 3.13 26.50
CA ASN A 75 1.07 3.01 27.33
C ASN A 75 0.94 1.91 28.39
N GLN A 76 -0.24 1.74 29.00
CA GLN A 76 -0.49 0.63 29.91
C GLN A 76 -0.43 -0.72 29.19
N GLY A 77 -0.98 -0.84 27.98
CA GLY A 77 -0.89 -2.06 27.16
C GLY A 77 0.54 -2.43 26.76
N ILE A 78 1.37 -1.43 26.43
CA ILE A 78 2.79 -1.64 26.13
C ILE A 78 3.57 -2.07 27.39
N ARG A 79 3.25 -1.49 28.55
CA ARG A 79 3.91 -1.80 29.84
C ARG A 79 3.47 -3.15 30.44
N SER A 80 2.20 -3.52 30.32
CA SER A 80 1.65 -4.79 30.81
C SER A 80 2.05 -5.97 29.91
N SER A 81 2.37 -5.69 28.63
CA SER A 81 3.13 -6.58 27.75
C SER A 81 4.62 -6.66 28.11
N GLY A 82 4.97 -6.25 29.34
CA GLY A 82 6.29 -6.36 29.93
C GLY A 82 6.83 -7.76 29.69
N ARG A 83 7.77 -7.84 28.74
CA ARG A 83 8.55 -9.01 28.38
C ARG A 83 8.94 -9.71 29.68
N ARG A 84 8.24 -10.78 30.07
CA ARG A 84 8.71 -11.67 31.12
C ARG A 84 10.15 -11.96 30.72
N ASN A 85 11.10 -11.68 31.60
CA ASN A 85 12.51 -11.87 31.26
C ASN A 85 12.78 -13.38 31.25
N LEU A 86 12.27 -14.07 30.21
CA LEU A 86 12.44 -15.50 29.99
C LEU A 86 13.93 -15.85 29.94
N TRP A 87 14.75 -14.93 29.45
CA TRP A 87 16.21 -14.98 29.53
C TRP A 87 16.75 -15.09 30.95
N LYS A 88 16.16 -14.43 31.96
CA LYS A 88 16.61 -14.53 33.37
C LYS A 88 16.19 -15.87 34.00
N GLU A 89 14.98 -16.33 33.74
CA GLU A 89 14.49 -17.63 34.22
C GLU A 89 15.30 -18.78 33.59
N TRP A 90 15.51 -18.75 32.28
CA TRP A 90 16.30 -19.74 31.54
C TRP A 90 17.80 -19.70 31.86
N LEU A 91 18.39 -18.51 32.04
CA LEU A 91 19.82 -18.37 32.38
C LEU A 91 20.12 -19.00 33.75
N SER A 92 19.23 -18.89 34.74
CA SER A 92 19.46 -19.53 36.05
C SER A 92 19.47 -21.06 36.00
N VAL A 93 18.77 -21.66 35.03
CA VAL A 93 18.77 -23.11 34.81
C VAL A 93 20.06 -23.55 34.11
N ILE A 94 20.59 -22.72 33.22
CA ILE A 94 21.77 -23.03 32.40
C ILE A 94 23.09 -22.67 33.07
N LEU A 95 23.10 -21.66 33.93
CA LEU A 95 24.28 -21.18 34.65
C LEU A 95 24.53 -21.93 35.96
N LYS A 96 24.10 -23.20 36.04
CA LYS A 96 24.46 -24.10 37.13
C LYS A 96 25.90 -24.58 36.90
N PRO A 97 26.73 -24.68 37.95
CA PRO A 97 28.14 -25.05 37.82
C PRO A 97 28.34 -26.46 37.22
N GLU A 98 27.34 -27.34 37.34
CA GLU A 98 27.36 -28.70 36.78
C GLU A 98 27.41 -28.72 35.24
N LEU A 99 26.91 -27.68 34.55
CA LEU A 99 26.92 -27.57 33.09
C LEU A 99 28.11 -26.76 32.54
N SER A 100 28.96 -26.21 33.41
CA SER A 100 30.08 -25.34 33.02
C SER A 100 31.05 -26.03 32.04
N LEU A 101 31.35 -27.32 32.28
CA LEU A 101 32.28 -28.08 31.43
C LEU A 101 31.74 -28.28 30.00
N ALA A 102 30.46 -28.61 29.86
CA ALA A 102 29.82 -28.81 28.57
C ALA A 102 29.72 -27.49 27.78
N LEU A 103 29.42 -26.37 28.45
CA LEU A 103 29.38 -25.05 27.83
C LEU A 103 30.76 -24.58 27.38
N VAL A 104 31.81 -24.78 28.18
CA VAL A 104 33.19 -24.46 27.79
C VAL A 104 33.63 -25.30 26.59
N SER A 105 33.33 -26.60 26.58
CA SER A 105 33.62 -27.48 25.45
C SER A 105 32.90 -27.03 24.17
N LEU A 106 31.61 -26.68 24.27
CA LEU A 106 30.81 -26.19 23.15
C LEU A 106 31.29 -24.83 22.64
N LEU A 107 31.69 -23.91 23.53
CA LEU A 107 32.27 -22.62 23.16
C LEU A 107 33.62 -22.78 22.45
N VAL A 108 34.47 -23.71 22.90
CA VAL A 108 35.74 -24.02 22.22
C VAL A 108 35.49 -24.62 20.84
N LEU A 109 34.50 -25.51 20.70
CA LEU A 109 34.09 -26.06 19.40
C LEU A 109 33.52 -24.97 18.48
N ILE A 110 32.65 -24.09 18.98
CA ILE A 110 32.11 -22.96 18.22
C ILE A 110 33.25 -22.04 17.77
N TRP A 111 34.14 -21.64 18.67
CA TRP A 111 35.29 -20.79 18.37
C TRP A 111 36.21 -21.42 17.32
N PHE A 112 36.48 -22.72 17.44
CA PHE A 112 37.27 -23.47 16.46
C PHE A 112 36.55 -23.52 15.09
N THR A 113 35.24 -23.80 15.07
CA THR A 113 34.47 -23.81 13.82
C THR A 113 34.46 -22.43 13.16
N PHE A 114 34.34 -21.35 13.95
CA PHE A 114 34.31 -19.97 13.47
C PHE A 114 35.67 -19.54 12.93
N LYS A 115 36.77 -19.93 13.59
CA LYS A 115 38.14 -19.73 13.09
C LYS A 115 38.36 -20.45 11.76
N SER A 116 37.72 -21.60 11.56
CA SER A 116 37.78 -22.37 10.31
C SER A 116 36.80 -21.89 9.23
N ARG A 117 35.98 -20.86 9.49
CA ARG A 117 35.17 -20.22 8.45
C ARG A 117 35.91 -18.99 7.95
N GLU A 118 36.47 -19.06 6.75
CA GLU A 118 36.78 -17.84 6.00
C GLU A 118 35.46 -17.08 5.83
N ALA A 119 35.42 -15.84 6.30
CA ALA A 119 34.25 -14.99 6.15
C ALA A 119 34.02 -14.79 4.64
N GLN A 120 33.02 -15.49 4.10
CA GLN A 120 32.45 -15.14 2.81
C GLN A 120 31.77 -13.79 3.00
N TYR A 121 32.50 -12.73 2.69
CA TYR A 121 31.91 -11.41 2.52
C TYR A 121 30.96 -11.52 1.34
N VAL A 122 29.67 -11.55 1.62
CA VAL A 122 28.67 -11.28 0.59
C VAL A 122 28.93 -9.84 0.16
N VAL A 123 29.51 -9.67 -1.03
CA VAL A 123 29.47 -8.38 -1.71
C VAL A 123 28.00 -8.14 -1.97
N ILE A 124 27.37 -7.33 -1.13
CA ILE A 124 26.07 -6.76 -1.48
C ILE A 124 26.40 -5.87 -2.68
N PRO A 125 25.97 -6.21 -3.91
CA PRO A 125 26.08 -5.24 -5.00
C PRO A 125 25.37 -4.00 -4.46
N GLN A 126 26.05 -2.86 -4.44
CA GLN A 126 25.36 -1.58 -4.31
C GLN A 126 24.38 -1.61 -5.47
N SER A 127 23.12 -1.95 -5.19
CA SER A 127 22.09 -2.08 -6.19
C SER A 127 21.88 -0.68 -6.71
N ASN A 128 22.59 -0.35 -7.77
CA ASN A 128 22.27 0.73 -8.66
C ASN A 128 20.94 0.33 -9.29
N PHE A 129 19.84 0.56 -8.56
CA PHE A 129 18.50 0.43 -9.09
C PHE A 129 18.43 1.31 -10.33
N SER A 130 18.39 0.67 -11.50
CA SER A 130 18.16 1.37 -12.75
C SER A 130 16.72 1.86 -12.74
N ILE A 131 16.48 3.06 -13.27
CA ILE A 131 15.12 3.59 -13.41
C ILE A 131 14.24 2.65 -14.24
N GLU A 132 14.84 1.86 -15.15
CA GLU A 132 14.12 0.82 -15.91
C GLU A 132 13.65 -0.35 -15.03
N GLU A 133 14.46 -0.82 -14.08
CA GLU A 133 14.09 -1.91 -13.16
C GLU A 133 13.07 -1.44 -12.12
N PHE A 134 13.17 -0.17 -11.69
CA PHE A 134 12.22 0.44 -10.76
C PHE A 134 10.85 0.66 -11.39
N ASN A 135 10.79 1.16 -12.62
CA ASN A 135 9.54 1.32 -13.38
C ASN A 135 8.91 -0.02 -13.77
N ALA A 136 9.73 -1.05 -13.99
CA ALA A 136 9.24 -2.40 -14.24
C ALA A 136 8.72 -3.11 -12.98
N SER A 137 8.92 -2.53 -11.79
CA SER A 137 8.41 -3.09 -10.54
C SER A 137 6.94 -2.70 -10.31
N ASP A 138 6.15 -3.64 -9.78
CA ASP A 138 4.74 -3.40 -9.45
C ASP A 138 4.54 -2.34 -8.35
N TYR A 139 5.61 -1.89 -7.67
CA TYR A 139 5.53 -0.90 -6.60
C TYR A 139 5.06 0.48 -7.07
N ILE A 140 5.43 0.89 -8.29
CA ILE A 140 5.02 2.19 -8.85
C ILE A 140 3.50 2.26 -9.04
N GLN A 141 2.86 1.13 -9.36
CA GLN A 141 1.42 1.07 -9.61
C GLN A 141 0.58 1.23 -8.33
N TYR A 142 1.20 1.04 -7.16
CA TYR A 142 0.55 1.24 -5.85
C TYR A 142 0.91 2.56 -5.19
N LEU A 143 1.74 3.41 -5.84
CA LEU A 143 2.02 4.74 -5.33
C LEU A 143 0.80 5.64 -5.60
N ASP A 144 0.27 6.18 -4.52
CA ASP A 144 -0.74 7.23 -4.54
C ASP A 144 -0.15 8.56 -5.04
N GLU A 145 -0.96 9.37 -5.72
CA GLU A 145 -0.58 10.67 -6.27
C GLU A 145 -0.06 11.60 -5.17
N TYR A 146 -0.64 11.55 -3.97
CA TYR A 146 -0.17 12.34 -2.82
C TYR A 146 1.26 11.98 -2.39
N SER A 147 1.65 10.70 -2.46
CA SER A 147 3.01 10.26 -2.11
C SER A 147 4.04 10.74 -3.14
N ILE A 148 3.64 10.79 -4.42
CA ILE A 148 4.48 11.31 -5.49
C ILE A 148 4.68 12.83 -5.30
N ILE A 149 3.59 13.55 -5.03
CA ILE A 149 3.62 14.99 -4.76
C ILE A 149 4.49 15.30 -3.53
N GLU A 150 4.38 14.52 -2.45
CA GLU A 150 5.19 14.70 -1.24
C GLU A 150 6.68 14.55 -1.52
N VAL A 151 7.07 13.52 -2.29
CA VAL A 151 8.47 13.30 -2.67
C VAL A 151 8.96 14.42 -3.59
N LEU A 152 8.15 14.87 -4.55
CA LEU A 152 8.50 15.98 -5.45
C LEU A 152 8.62 17.32 -4.72
N ALA A 153 7.68 17.62 -3.82
CA ALA A 153 7.72 18.83 -2.98
C ALA A 153 8.91 18.81 -2.01
N SER A 154 9.26 17.63 -1.47
CA SER A 154 10.47 17.47 -0.64
C SER A 154 11.77 17.65 -1.44
N GLN A 155 11.75 17.38 -2.75
CA GLN A 155 12.87 17.61 -3.66
C GLN A 155 12.97 19.09 -4.08
N GLU A 156 11.85 19.80 -4.10
CA GLU A 156 11.76 21.21 -4.49
C GLU A 156 12.40 22.17 -3.46
N GLU A 157 12.53 21.76 -2.18
CA GLU A 157 13.30 22.53 -1.18
C GLU A 157 14.80 22.63 -1.50
N ILE A 158 15.33 21.86 -2.47
CA ILE A 158 16.70 21.96 -2.98
C ILE A 158 16.73 22.31 -4.48
N ALA A 159 15.81 23.15 -4.98
CA ALA A 159 15.96 23.71 -6.33
C ALA A 159 15.26 25.05 -6.51
N GLY A 160 15.60 26.03 -5.67
CA GLY A 160 15.33 27.42 -6.01
C GLY A 160 16.13 27.84 -7.25
N SER A 161 15.52 27.77 -8.45
CA SER A 161 15.85 28.65 -9.59
C SER A 161 14.86 28.47 -10.76
N ASN A 162 13.87 29.35 -10.84
CA ASN A 162 13.41 30.07 -12.04
C ASN A 162 13.10 29.32 -13.36
N ASN A 163 12.90 28.00 -13.39
CA ASN A 163 12.50 27.28 -14.61
C ASN A 163 11.07 26.71 -14.55
N GLY A 164 10.52 26.47 -13.35
CA GLY A 164 9.18 25.88 -13.17
C GLY A 164 8.04 26.84 -13.52
N THR A 165 8.23 28.15 -13.27
CA THR A 165 7.25 29.18 -13.59
C THR A 165 6.99 29.23 -15.10
N ASP A 166 8.03 29.10 -15.92
CA ASP A 166 7.90 29.16 -17.38
C ASP A 166 7.17 27.92 -17.93
N ALA A 167 7.41 26.73 -17.36
CA ALA A 167 6.73 25.51 -17.77
C ALA A 167 5.23 25.53 -17.41
N TYR A 168 4.89 26.05 -16.23
CA TYR A 168 3.50 26.22 -15.81
C TYR A 168 2.76 27.25 -16.68
N ILE A 169 3.41 28.38 -16.99
CA ILE A 169 2.84 29.40 -17.88
C ILE A 169 2.66 28.85 -19.30
N GLN A 170 3.61 28.05 -19.81
CA GLN A 170 3.52 27.41 -21.13
C GLN A 170 2.34 26.43 -21.19
N TYR A 171 2.15 25.61 -20.15
CA TYR A 171 1.03 24.65 -20.07
C TYR A 171 -0.35 25.34 -20.09
N LEU A 172 -0.47 26.47 -19.38
CA LEU A 172 -1.71 27.27 -19.38
C LEU A 172 -2.01 27.86 -20.76
N ILE A 173 -0.97 28.25 -21.51
CA ILE A 173 -1.09 28.78 -22.87
C ILE A 173 -1.49 27.67 -23.85
N ASP A 174 -0.81 26.52 -23.82
CA ASP A 174 -1.04 25.41 -24.75
C ASP A 174 -2.44 24.80 -24.61
N ASN A 175 -2.99 24.82 -23.38
CA ASN A 175 -4.32 24.31 -23.08
C ASN A 175 -5.39 25.42 -23.02
N ASN A 176 -5.03 26.68 -23.30
CA ASN A 176 -5.92 27.84 -23.29
C ASN A 176 -6.73 27.97 -21.97
N ILE A 177 -6.06 27.74 -20.84
CA ILE A 177 -6.66 27.78 -19.51
C ILE A 177 -6.58 29.21 -18.97
N ASP A 178 -7.73 29.84 -18.75
CA ASP A 178 -7.83 31.17 -18.15
C ASP A 178 -7.75 31.04 -16.61
N ILE A 179 -6.76 31.71 -16.02
CA ILE A 179 -6.50 31.71 -14.58
C ILE A 179 -7.69 32.20 -13.75
N SER A 180 -8.59 33.00 -14.33
CA SER A 180 -9.79 33.49 -13.65
C SER A 180 -10.85 32.40 -13.39
N GLN A 181 -10.75 31.26 -14.07
CA GLN A 181 -11.68 30.13 -13.86
C GLN A 181 -11.30 29.25 -12.68
N LEU A 182 -10.06 29.36 -12.18
CA LEU A 182 -9.57 28.59 -11.04
C LEU A 182 -9.94 29.23 -9.69
N GLU A 183 -10.42 30.48 -9.70
CA GLU A 183 -10.83 31.19 -8.48
C GLU A 183 -12.22 30.75 -7.97
N TYR A 184 -13.01 30.02 -8.78
CA TYR A 184 -14.36 29.57 -8.41
C TYR A 184 -14.42 28.17 -7.79
N THR A 185 -13.29 27.51 -7.57
CA THR A 185 -13.23 26.14 -7.00
C THR A 185 -12.45 26.08 -5.69
N LEU A 186 -12.74 27.01 -4.78
CA LEU A 186 -12.37 26.97 -3.36
C LEU A 186 -13.60 27.24 -2.48
#